data_AF-A2E6H3-F1
#
_entry.id   AF-A2E6H3-F1
#
_cell.length_a   1.000
_cell.length_b   1.000
_cell.length_c   1.000
_cell.angle_alpha   90.00
_cell.angle_beta   90.00
_cell.angle_gamma   90.00
#
_symmetry.space_group_name_H-M   'P 1'
#
loop_
_entity.id
_entity.type
_entity.pdbx_description
1 polymer ?
#
loop_
_entity_poly.entity_id
_entity_poly.type
_entity_poly.pdbx_seq_one_letter_code
_entity_poly.pdbx_strand_id
1 'polypeptide(L)'
;MSIAFITSRGTFVVDLFLKTAPMQGFNMLKLAKINYFNNSLVLEIMKDFYLRIGNLQNPGGTTVYQLLTNNNTMYIRDEINNKLSHSTAGFISTSNSAKDQNTSEFFITLGRDLSRFDSIRTIFGRISENFELIKSISEEFVDETYRPYKNIRILGTKILYDPFEDPPGFEALKTRFVPYGVVKETNRLEYDEILEDIDPEKSLEKIEKLKTQHNAEILEMLGDIPDADARPPDTTLFICKLHPRTTEDGLRIVFSKFGTVTRVDLLKDKKTGQSLCYGFIEFSKAVEAENAYKKMQRAVIDNRIVLVDFCQSLRGPQSKK
;
A
#
# COMPACT_ATOMS: atom_id res chain seq x y z
N MET A 1 14.27 -3.71 21.79
CA MET A 1 15.27 -2.80 21.18
C MET A 1 14.61 -2.14 20.02
N SER A 2 14.80 -0.84 19.82
CA SER A 2 13.91 -0.12 18.92
C SER A 2 14.64 0.81 17.96
N ILE A 3 14.15 0.83 16.72
CA ILE A 3 14.59 1.73 15.66
C ILE A 3 13.41 2.64 15.34
N ALA A 4 13.63 3.95 15.46
CA ALA A 4 12.70 4.95 14.96
C ALA A 4 13.03 5.22 13.49
N PHE A 5 12.05 5.01 12.61
CA PHE A 5 12.14 5.33 11.20
C PHE A 5 11.46 6.68 10.97
N ILE A 6 12.26 7.67 10.57
CA ILE A 6 11.80 9.02 10.26
C ILE A 6 11.45 9.02 8.78
N THR A 7 10.18 9.19 8.44
CA THR A 7 9.70 9.23 7.06
C THR A 7 9.25 10.63 6.66
N SER A 8 9.06 10.85 5.36
CA SER A 8 8.46 12.07 4.82
C SER A 8 7.01 12.33 5.29
N ARG A 9 6.35 11.33 5.90
CA ARG A 9 4.99 11.43 6.44
C ARG A 9 4.94 11.51 7.97
N GLY A 10 6.07 11.34 8.65
CA GLY A 10 6.14 11.26 10.10
C GLY A 10 7.07 10.14 10.57
N THR A 11 7.14 9.93 11.88
CA THR A 11 8.02 8.93 12.48
C THR A 11 7.21 7.77 13.04
N PHE A 12 7.67 6.53 12.83
CA PHE A 12 7.16 5.33 13.51
C PHE A 12 8.31 4.59 14.18
N VAL A 13 7.99 3.84 15.25
CA VAL A 13 9.00 3.09 16.02
C VAL A 13 8.75 1.60 15.90
N VAL A 14 9.84 0.87 15.69
CA VAL A 14 9.84 -0.59 15.56
C VAL A 14 10.59 -1.20 16.73
N ASP A 15 9.91 -2.05 17.50
CA ASP A 15 10.53 -2.94 18.48
C ASP A 15 11.00 -4.22 17.80
N LEU A 16 12.30 -4.47 17.84
CA LEU A 16 12.96 -5.67 17.34
C LEU A 16 12.90 -6.82 18.35
N PHE A 17 12.58 -8.02 17.84
CA PHE A 17 12.52 -9.26 18.59
C PHE A 17 13.87 -9.99 18.59
N LEU A 18 14.88 -9.39 19.21
CA LEU A 18 16.26 -9.92 19.20
C LEU A 18 16.42 -11.31 19.83
N LYS A 19 15.44 -11.79 20.61
CA LYS A 19 15.44 -13.15 21.17
C LYS A 19 15.01 -14.21 20.15
N THR A 20 14.10 -13.85 19.24
CA THR A 20 13.52 -14.78 18.27
C THR A 20 14.14 -14.66 16.89
N ALA A 21 14.58 -13.46 16.51
CA ALA A 21 15.27 -13.18 15.26
C ALA A 21 16.54 -12.33 15.50
N PRO A 22 17.55 -12.87 16.23
CA PRO A 22 18.78 -12.15 16.53
C PRO A 22 19.58 -11.73 15.29
N MET A 23 19.68 -12.59 14.26
CA MET A 23 20.49 -12.30 13.08
C MET A 23 19.87 -11.18 12.23
N GLN A 24 18.56 -11.26 11.98
CA GLN A 24 17.86 -10.22 11.25
C GLN A 24 17.82 -8.92 12.05
N GLY A 25 17.57 -8.99 13.36
CA GLY A 25 17.59 -7.82 14.25
C GLY A 25 18.95 -7.12 14.28
N PHE A 26 20.05 -7.88 14.35
CA PHE A 26 21.42 -7.37 14.24
C PHE A 26 21.63 -6.66 12.90
N ASN A 27 21.23 -7.29 11.79
CA ASN A 27 21.36 -6.69 10.46
C ASN A 27 20.64 -5.34 10.36
N MET A 28 19.39 -5.26 10.83
CA MET A 28 18.61 -4.03 10.81
C MET A 28 19.28 -2.92 11.65
N LEU A 29 19.80 -3.25 12.83
CA LEU A 29 20.50 -2.29 13.69
C LEU A 29 21.77 -1.74 13.04
N LYS A 30 22.60 -2.62 12.47
CA LYS A 30 23.87 -2.19 11.85
C LYS A 30 23.62 -1.41 10.55
N LEU A 31 22.64 -1.79 9.74
CA LEU A 31 22.25 -1.01 8.56
C LEU A 31 21.69 0.36 8.95
N ALA A 32 20.88 0.45 10.01
CA ALA A 32 20.41 1.73 10.54
C ALA A 32 21.56 2.62 11.04
N LYS A 33 22.58 2.06 11.71
CA LYS A 33 23.76 2.81 12.19
C LYS A 33 24.55 3.49 11.08
N ILE A 34 24.58 2.91 9.88
CA ILE A 34 25.25 3.48 8.71
C ILE A 34 24.31 4.32 7.83
N ASN A 35 23.09 4.61 8.29
CA ASN A 35 22.07 5.35 7.53
C ASN A 35 21.69 4.68 6.19
N TYR A 36 21.77 3.34 6.11
CA TYR A 36 21.44 2.58 4.90
C TYR A 36 20.02 2.85 4.39
N PHE A 37 19.07 2.98 5.32
CA PHE A 37 17.66 3.17 4.99
C PHE A 37 17.33 4.60 4.54
N ASN A 38 18.28 5.53 4.56
CA ASN A 38 18.02 6.85 4.01
C ASN A 38 17.71 6.71 2.52
N ASN A 39 16.68 7.41 2.07
CA ASN A 39 16.12 7.33 0.74
C ASN A 39 15.47 5.98 0.38
N SER A 40 15.33 5.03 1.31
CA SER A 40 14.41 3.90 1.12
C SER A 40 12.97 4.37 0.97
N LEU A 41 12.18 3.62 0.23
CA LEU A 41 10.82 3.97 -0.18
C LEU A 41 9.82 2.92 0.27
N VAL A 42 8.58 3.34 0.41
CA VAL A 42 7.43 2.43 0.43
C VAL A 42 7.21 1.92 -1.00
N LEU A 43 7.78 0.76 -1.31
CA LEU A 43 7.77 0.17 -2.65
C LEU A 43 6.42 -0.43 -3.04
N GLU A 44 5.58 -0.78 -2.07
CA GLU A 44 4.33 -1.48 -2.36
C GLU A 44 3.34 -1.29 -1.23
N ILE A 45 2.09 -1.00 -1.55
CA ILE A 45 0.99 -0.93 -0.60
C ILE A 45 -0.15 -1.81 -1.11
N MET A 46 -0.28 -2.99 -0.52
CA MET A 46 -1.44 -3.83 -0.67
C MET A 46 -2.37 -3.56 0.51
N LYS A 47 -3.42 -2.77 0.26
CA LYS A 47 -4.39 -2.35 1.30
C LYS A 47 -4.93 -3.54 2.07
N ASP A 48 -5.01 -3.40 3.39
CA ASP A 48 -5.44 -4.45 4.34
C ASP A 48 -4.60 -5.75 4.27
N PHE A 49 -3.39 -5.70 3.68
CA PHE A 49 -2.49 -6.84 3.57
C PHE A 49 -1.10 -6.50 4.08
N TYR A 50 -0.26 -5.86 3.27
CA TYR A 50 1.07 -5.41 3.70
C TYR A 50 1.50 -4.11 3.03
N LEU A 51 2.49 -3.47 3.66
CA LEU A 51 3.26 -2.37 3.10
C LEU A 51 4.72 -2.81 3.01
N ARG A 52 5.33 -2.79 1.82
CA ARG A 52 6.73 -3.19 1.60
C ARG A 52 7.65 -1.98 1.52
N ILE A 53 8.80 -2.06 2.18
CA ILE A 53 9.83 -1.02 2.22
C ILE A 53 11.14 -1.60 1.65
N GLY A 54 11.78 -0.84 0.77
CA GLY A 54 13.05 -1.20 0.15
C GLY A 54 13.73 0.00 -0.51
N ASN A 55 14.68 -0.24 -1.42
CA ASN A 55 15.42 0.83 -2.08
C ASN A 55 15.47 0.59 -3.60
N LEU A 56 15.12 1.61 -4.40
CA LEU A 56 15.11 1.49 -5.86
C LEU A 56 16.51 1.37 -6.47
N GLN A 57 17.54 1.96 -5.86
CA GLN A 57 18.93 1.81 -6.32
C GLN A 57 19.53 0.45 -5.99
N ASN A 58 18.95 -0.24 -5.00
CA ASN A 58 19.37 -1.56 -4.59
C ASN A 58 18.17 -2.51 -4.42
N PRO A 59 17.50 -2.91 -5.53
CA PRO A 59 16.36 -3.81 -5.48
C PRO A 59 16.74 -5.15 -4.85
N GLY A 60 15.91 -5.65 -3.94
CA GLY A 60 16.21 -6.87 -3.17
C GLY A 60 17.06 -6.63 -1.94
N GLY A 61 17.58 -5.41 -1.75
CA GLY A 61 18.29 -5.00 -0.54
C GLY A 61 19.69 -5.61 -0.38
N THR A 62 20.26 -5.43 0.81
CA THR A 62 21.57 -5.99 1.15
C THR A 62 21.63 -6.40 2.63
N THR A 63 22.73 -7.02 3.05
CA THR A 63 23.04 -7.26 4.45
C THR A 63 24.28 -6.48 4.86
N VAL A 64 24.42 -6.22 6.16
CA VAL A 64 25.66 -5.65 6.71
C VAL A 64 26.87 -6.53 6.38
N TYR A 65 26.68 -7.86 6.30
CA TYR A 65 27.74 -8.80 5.96
C TYR A 65 28.20 -8.64 4.50
N GLN A 66 27.26 -8.51 3.55
CA GLN A 66 27.59 -8.21 2.15
C GLN A 66 28.42 -6.93 2.04
N LEU A 67 28.03 -5.87 2.77
CA LEU A 67 28.75 -4.59 2.78
C LEU A 67 30.12 -4.64 3.47
N LEU A 68 30.31 -5.51 4.46
CA LEU A 68 31.60 -5.67 5.15
C LEU A 68 32.59 -6.48 4.32
N THR A 69 32.14 -7.60 3.76
CA THR A 69 33.00 -8.56 3.07
C THR A 69 33.09 -8.34 1.57
N ASN A 70 32.29 -7.43 1.00
CA ASN A 70 32.08 -7.26 -0.44
C ASN A 70 31.70 -8.59 -1.14
N ASN A 71 30.95 -9.45 -0.45
CA ASN A 71 30.50 -10.74 -0.98
C ASN A 71 28.98 -10.75 -1.08
N ASN A 72 28.45 -10.63 -2.30
CA ASN A 72 27.02 -10.53 -2.59
C ASN A 72 26.22 -11.81 -2.30
N THR A 73 26.86 -12.91 -1.89
CA THR A 73 26.18 -14.16 -1.52
C THR A 73 25.86 -14.27 -0.03
N MET A 74 26.23 -13.28 0.77
CA MET A 74 26.06 -13.28 2.24
C MET A 74 24.65 -12.87 2.66
N TYR A 75 23.70 -13.78 2.54
CA TYR A 75 22.33 -13.59 3.01
C TYR A 75 22.13 -14.02 4.47
N ILE A 76 21.02 -13.59 5.07
CA ILE A 76 20.59 -14.02 6.40
C ILE A 76 19.60 -15.17 6.28
N ARG A 77 19.79 -16.21 7.09
CA ARG A 77 18.91 -17.38 7.14
C ARG A 77 17.54 -17.03 7.71
N ASP A 78 16.53 -17.85 7.45
CA ASP A 78 15.21 -17.64 8.02
C ASP A 78 15.20 -18.01 9.52
N GLU A 79 14.71 -17.11 10.37
CA GLU A 79 14.57 -17.29 11.83
C GLU A 79 13.09 -17.48 12.18
N ILE A 80 12.50 -18.56 11.66
CA ILE A 80 11.07 -18.87 11.82
C ILE A 80 10.75 -19.27 13.27
N ASN A 81 9.70 -18.69 13.83
CA ASN A 81 9.27 -18.96 15.20
C ASN A 81 7.76 -19.24 15.28
N ASN A 82 7.40 -20.45 15.68
CA ASN A 82 6.00 -20.91 15.73
C ASN A 82 5.11 -20.19 16.76
N LYS A 83 5.70 -19.36 17.64
CA LYS A 83 4.95 -18.54 18.61
C LYS A 83 4.57 -17.17 18.03
N LEU A 84 5.17 -16.77 16.93
CA LEU A 84 4.88 -15.52 16.23
C LEU A 84 4.04 -15.83 15.00
N SER A 85 3.04 -15.00 14.74
CA SER A 85 2.20 -15.12 13.55
C SER A 85 1.82 -13.75 13.02
N HIS A 86 1.61 -13.68 11.71
CA HIS A 86 1.07 -12.50 11.01
C HIS A 86 -0.46 -12.44 11.12
N SER A 87 -1.01 -12.92 12.24
CA SER A 87 -2.45 -12.93 12.52
C SER A 87 -3.03 -11.53 12.74
N THR A 88 -2.17 -10.57 13.12
CA THR A 88 -2.55 -9.20 13.40
C THR A 88 -1.65 -8.21 12.68
N ALA A 89 -2.16 -6.97 12.55
CA ALA A 89 -1.45 -5.88 11.91
C ALA A 89 -0.33 -5.33 12.83
N GLY A 90 0.68 -4.71 12.22
CA GLY A 90 1.79 -4.06 12.91
C GLY A 90 3.01 -4.92 13.16
N PHE A 91 3.06 -6.16 12.66
CA PHE A 91 4.30 -6.96 12.63
C PHE A 91 5.18 -6.56 11.45
N ILE A 92 6.49 -6.75 11.62
CA ILE A 92 7.49 -6.48 10.59
C ILE A 92 8.25 -7.76 10.29
N SER A 93 8.33 -8.07 9.00
CA SER A 93 8.88 -9.32 8.51
C SER A 93 9.72 -9.13 7.26
N THR A 94 10.63 -10.07 7.01
CA THR A 94 11.53 -10.00 5.86
C THR A 94 10.79 -10.16 4.53
N SER A 95 11.27 -9.47 3.49
CA SER A 95 10.71 -9.55 2.14
C SER A 95 11.69 -10.23 1.17
N ASN A 96 11.88 -11.54 1.32
CA ASN A 96 12.79 -12.33 0.47
C ASN A 96 12.04 -13.13 -0.62
N SER A 97 12.68 -13.35 -1.76
CA SER A 97 12.12 -14.17 -2.85
C SER A 97 12.39 -15.66 -2.69
N ALA A 98 13.41 -16.03 -1.90
CA ALA A 98 13.83 -17.39 -1.68
C ALA A 98 14.17 -17.66 -0.21
N LYS A 99 14.08 -18.94 0.18
CA LYS A 99 14.42 -19.42 1.52
C LYS A 99 15.86 -19.04 1.89
N ASP A 100 16.07 -18.64 3.13
CA ASP A 100 17.37 -18.29 3.70
C ASP A 100 18.10 -17.15 2.97
N GLN A 101 17.36 -16.31 2.23
CA GLN A 101 17.89 -15.18 1.48
C GLN A 101 17.40 -13.82 2.03
N ASN A 102 17.38 -13.66 3.35
CA ASN A 102 16.96 -12.40 3.97
C ASN A 102 18.01 -11.30 3.78
N THR A 103 17.52 -10.09 3.52
CA THR A 103 18.30 -8.87 3.28
C THR A 103 17.76 -7.72 4.14
N SER A 104 17.82 -6.49 3.64
CA SER A 104 17.31 -5.27 4.27
C SER A 104 15.89 -4.91 3.86
N GLU A 105 15.30 -5.57 2.85
CA GLU A 105 13.90 -5.34 2.50
C GLU A 105 12.97 -6.03 3.49
N PHE A 106 11.92 -5.32 3.88
CA PHE A 106 10.94 -5.80 4.83
C PHE A 106 9.54 -5.30 4.49
N PHE A 107 8.54 -5.97 5.02
CA PHE A 107 7.16 -5.51 4.94
C PHE A 107 6.55 -5.39 6.34
N ILE A 108 5.52 -4.57 6.43
CA ILE A 108 4.72 -4.31 7.62
C ILE A 108 3.33 -4.88 7.38
N THR A 109 2.80 -5.67 8.30
CA THR A 109 1.43 -6.21 8.20
C THR A 109 0.39 -5.11 8.44
N LEU A 110 -0.61 -5.02 7.56
CA LEU A 110 -1.69 -4.02 7.65
C LEU A 110 -3.04 -4.64 8.04
N GLY A 111 -3.26 -5.91 7.70
CA GLY A 111 -4.52 -6.60 7.96
C GLY A 111 -4.41 -7.81 8.87
N ARG A 112 -5.45 -8.63 8.80
CA ARG A 112 -5.57 -9.90 9.52
C ARG A 112 -5.34 -11.06 8.54
N ASP A 113 -4.94 -12.21 9.07
CA ASP A 113 -4.84 -13.47 8.33
C ASP A 113 -3.76 -13.55 7.24
N LEU A 114 -2.57 -13.00 7.55
CA LEU A 114 -1.36 -13.21 6.75
C LEU A 114 -0.60 -14.49 7.16
N SER A 115 -1.28 -15.45 7.79
CA SER A 115 -0.67 -16.67 8.35
C SER A 115 0.05 -17.54 7.33
N ARG A 116 -0.25 -17.37 6.02
CA ARG A 116 0.52 -17.94 4.92
C ARG A 116 2.01 -17.58 4.95
N PHE A 117 2.37 -16.49 5.61
CA PHE A 117 3.75 -16.05 5.78
C PHE A 117 4.44 -16.62 7.02
N ASP A 118 3.71 -17.21 7.98
CA ASP A 118 4.24 -17.58 9.30
C ASP A 118 5.41 -18.57 9.25
N SER A 119 5.37 -19.51 8.29
CA SER A 119 6.42 -20.53 8.15
C SER A 119 7.46 -20.20 7.09
N ILE A 120 7.36 -19.04 6.43
CA ILE A 120 8.22 -18.68 5.29
C ILE A 120 8.89 -17.32 5.42
N ARG A 121 8.41 -16.43 6.31
CA ARG A 121 8.99 -15.10 6.54
C ARG A 121 9.42 -14.96 7.99
N THR A 122 10.59 -14.37 8.19
CA THR A 122 11.12 -14.09 9.52
C THR A 122 10.41 -12.87 10.09
N ILE A 123 9.61 -13.05 11.15
CA ILE A 123 9.06 -11.94 11.94
C ILE A 123 10.16 -11.45 12.89
N PHE A 124 10.69 -10.25 12.63
CA PHE A 124 11.82 -9.71 13.40
C PHE A 124 11.45 -8.50 14.25
N GLY A 125 10.22 -8.00 14.18
CA GLY A 125 9.77 -6.93 15.05
C GLY A 125 8.29 -6.60 14.93
N ARG A 126 7.89 -5.55 15.63
CA ARG A 126 6.56 -4.95 15.57
C ARG A 126 6.64 -3.44 15.69
N ILE A 127 5.60 -2.75 15.24
CA ILE A 127 5.43 -1.33 15.49
C ILE A 127 5.02 -1.13 16.94
N SER A 128 5.80 -0.36 17.69
CA SER A 128 5.52 0.02 19.07
C SER A 128 4.88 1.38 19.19
N GLU A 129 5.19 2.31 18.28
CA GLU A 129 4.64 3.65 18.29
C GLU A 129 4.17 4.10 16.90
N ASN A 130 3.08 4.86 16.89
CA ASN A 130 2.50 5.50 15.72
C ASN A 130 2.07 4.54 14.59
N PHE A 131 1.38 3.44 14.94
CA PHE A 131 0.77 2.57 13.94
C PHE A 131 -0.29 3.29 13.07
N GLU A 132 -0.89 4.37 13.59
CA GLU A 132 -1.86 5.17 12.85
C GLU A 132 -1.24 5.86 11.62
N LEU A 133 0.03 6.27 11.69
CA LEU A 133 0.78 6.74 10.53
C LEU A 133 0.87 5.66 9.44
N ILE A 134 1.12 4.41 9.81
CA ILE A 134 1.20 3.31 8.85
C ILE A 134 -0.17 3.05 8.21
N LYS A 135 -1.26 3.13 8.98
CA LYS A 135 -2.61 3.07 8.42
C LYS A 135 -2.86 4.21 7.43
N SER A 136 -2.50 5.45 7.79
CA SER A 136 -2.62 6.60 6.89
C SER A 136 -1.83 6.39 5.60
N ILE A 137 -0.59 5.89 5.67
CA ILE A 137 0.20 5.56 4.49
C ILE A 137 -0.49 4.47 3.66
N SER A 138 -1.12 3.47 4.30
CA SER A 138 -1.82 2.40 3.58
C SER A 138 -3.06 2.84 2.79
N GLU A 139 -3.52 4.07 2.99
CA GLU A 139 -4.64 4.66 2.26
C GLU A 139 -4.22 5.49 1.05
N GLU A 140 -2.91 5.60 0.79
CA GLU A 140 -2.36 6.34 -0.34
C GLU A 140 -2.72 5.70 -1.68
N PHE A 141 -2.84 6.54 -2.71
CA PHE A 141 -3.16 6.08 -4.07
C PHE A 141 -1.95 5.36 -4.68
N VAL A 142 -2.21 4.21 -5.27
CA VAL A 142 -1.20 3.34 -5.89
C VAL A 142 -1.53 3.08 -7.36
N ASP A 143 -0.52 2.74 -8.14
CA ASP A 143 -0.70 2.25 -9.51
C ASP A 143 -1.05 0.75 -9.58
N GLU A 144 -1.09 0.22 -10.80
CA GLU A 144 -1.33 -1.21 -11.11
C GLU A 144 -0.32 -2.18 -10.46
N THR A 145 0.87 -1.68 -10.08
CA THR A 145 1.91 -2.45 -9.39
C THR A 145 1.87 -2.27 -7.88
N TYR A 146 0.81 -1.65 -7.35
CA TYR A 146 0.64 -1.28 -5.94
C TYR A 146 1.69 -0.29 -5.43
N ARG A 147 2.40 0.43 -6.30
CA ARG A 147 3.39 1.44 -5.90
C ARG A 147 2.72 2.80 -5.75
N PRO A 148 2.93 3.53 -4.63
CA PRO A 148 2.34 4.86 -4.43
C PRO A 148 2.71 5.87 -5.53
N TYR A 149 1.75 6.70 -5.96
CA TYR A 149 2.01 7.78 -6.92
C TYR A 149 2.85 8.92 -6.34
N LYS A 150 2.72 9.18 -5.03
CA LYS A 150 3.59 10.09 -4.29
C LYS A 150 4.58 9.29 -3.46
N ASN A 151 5.87 9.60 -3.61
CA ASN A 151 6.93 8.90 -2.92
C ASN A 151 6.87 9.15 -1.41
N ILE A 152 6.93 8.06 -0.64
CA ILE A 152 7.02 8.08 0.82
C ILE A 152 8.36 7.48 1.18
N ARG A 153 9.20 8.30 1.80
CA ARG A 153 10.63 8.07 1.90
C ARG A 153 11.05 8.00 3.35
N ILE A 154 11.95 7.09 3.68
CA ILE A 154 12.70 7.12 4.94
C ILE A 154 13.80 8.18 4.78
N LEU A 155 13.71 9.23 5.59
CA LEU A 155 14.66 10.34 5.63
C LEU A 155 15.83 10.03 6.57
N GLY A 156 15.59 9.19 7.58
CA GLY A 156 16.58 8.88 8.60
C GLY A 156 16.13 7.75 9.52
N THR A 157 17.09 7.21 10.26
CA THR A 157 16.81 6.28 11.36
C THR A 157 17.47 6.76 12.65
N LYS A 158 16.82 6.50 13.78
CA LYS A 158 17.41 6.71 15.11
C LYS A 158 17.33 5.41 15.89
N ILE A 159 18.45 5.00 16.46
CA ILE A 159 18.55 3.80 17.28
C ILE A 159 18.53 4.24 18.75
N LEU A 160 17.57 3.75 19.52
CA LEU A 160 17.48 4.10 20.94
C LEU A 160 18.60 3.42 21.74
N TYR A 161 18.82 2.14 21.49
CA TYR A 161 19.86 1.34 22.12
C TYR A 161 20.21 0.14 21.23
N ASP A 162 21.52 -0.09 21.02
CA ASP A 162 22.05 -1.27 20.35
C ASP A 162 22.76 -2.16 21.38
N PRO A 163 22.24 -3.37 21.68
CA PRO A 163 22.86 -4.27 22.64
C PRO A 163 24.03 -5.07 22.06
N PHE A 164 24.30 -4.95 20.76
CA PHE A 164 25.35 -5.71 20.10
C PHE A 164 26.60 -4.88 19.86
N GLU A 165 27.76 -5.50 20.04
CA GLU A 165 29.03 -4.93 19.60
C GLU A 165 29.05 -4.75 18.08
N ASP A 166 29.81 -3.76 17.62
CA ASP A 166 30.02 -3.53 16.19
C ASP A 166 30.98 -4.61 15.64
N PRO A 167 30.67 -5.25 14.50
CA PRO A 167 31.51 -6.32 13.97
C PRO A 167 32.85 -5.76 13.44
N PRO A 168 33.88 -6.61 13.27
CA PRO A 168 35.16 -6.20 12.71
C PRO A 168 35.00 -5.46 11.37
N GLY A 169 35.68 -4.33 11.20
CA GLY A 169 35.61 -3.50 10.00
C GLY A 169 34.39 -2.55 9.92
N PHE A 170 33.46 -2.61 10.87
CA PHE A 170 32.26 -1.79 10.85
C PHE A 170 32.51 -0.29 11.06
N GLU A 171 33.54 0.08 11.83
CA GLU A 171 33.92 1.49 11.99
C GLU A 171 34.35 2.13 10.66
N ALA A 172 35.16 1.39 9.88
CA ALA A 172 35.54 1.80 8.54
C ALA A 172 34.32 1.82 7.61
N LEU A 173 33.38 0.87 7.75
CA LEU A 173 32.14 0.87 6.99
C LEU A 173 31.28 2.12 7.29
N LYS A 174 31.12 2.51 8.56
CA LYS A 174 30.41 3.73 8.96
C LYS A 174 30.96 4.98 8.28
N THR A 175 32.29 5.06 8.17
CA THR A 175 32.95 6.23 7.57
C THR A 175 32.87 6.23 6.04
N ARG A 176 32.94 5.06 5.40
CA ARG A 176 32.97 4.96 3.92
C ARG A 176 31.59 4.87 3.27
N PHE A 177 30.59 4.37 4.00
CA PHE A 177 29.28 4.11 3.42
C PHE A 177 28.57 5.43 3.13
N VAL A 178 28.15 5.59 1.88
CA VAL A 178 27.34 6.72 1.43
C VAL A 178 25.93 6.19 1.18
N PRO A 179 24.90 6.75 1.82
CA PRO A 179 23.53 6.36 1.54
C PRO A 179 23.18 6.50 0.06
N TYR A 180 22.33 5.58 -0.42
CA TYR A 180 21.86 5.62 -1.80
C TYR A 180 21.17 6.94 -2.13
N GLY A 181 21.38 7.41 -3.36
CA GLY A 181 20.77 8.64 -3.86
C GLY A 181 19.27 8.51 -4.13
N VAL A 182 18.65 9.63 -4.43
CA VAL A 182 17.25 9.68 -4.88
C VAL A 182 17.19 9.32 -6.37
N VAL A 183 16.41 8.30 -6.71
CA VAL A 183 16.03 7.99 -8.10
C VAL A 183 14.71 8.69 -8.38
N LYS A 184 14.72 9.66 -9.30
CA LYS A 184 13.52 10.36 -9.74
C LYS A 184 12.82 9.55 -10.83
N GLU A 185 11.57 9.20 -10.59
CA GLU A 185 10.69 8.53 -11.56
C GLU A 185 9.81 9.58 -12.23
N THR A 186 9.72 9.60 -13.57
CA THR A 186 8.94 10.62 -14.31
C THR A 186 7.43 10.57 -14.01
N ASN A 187 6.95 9.40 -13.60
CA ASN A 187 5.53 9.12 -13.43
C ASN A 187 5.10 9.21 -11.95
N ARG A 188 5.98 9.70 -11.06
CA ARG A 188 5.72 9.83 -9.63
C ARG A 188 6.09 11.21 -9.12
N LEU A 189 5.36 11.65 -8.10
CA LEU A 189 5.64 12.88 -7.37
C LEU A 189 6.62 12.58 -6.25
N GLU A 190 7.64 13.41 -6.08
CA GLU A 190 8.49 13.33 -4.89
C GLU A 190 7.79 13.93 -3.65
N TYR A 191 8.34 13.66 -2.47
CA TYR A 191 7.71 14.08 -1.22
C TYR A 191 7.84 15.59 -0.95
N ASP A 192 8.95 16.17 -1.41
CA ASP A 192 9.37 17.57 -1.29
C ASP A 192 8.92 18.43 -2.47
N GLU A 193 8.32 17.84 -3.50
CA GLU A 193 7.60 18.58 -4.53
C GLU A 193 6.36 19.22 -3.90
N ILE A 194 6.49 20.51 -3.55
CA ILE A 194 5.41 21.35 -3.03
C ILE A 194 4.44 21.61 -4.19
N LEU A 195 3.16 21.30 -3.98
CA LEU A 195 2.07 21.58 -4.94
C LEU A 195 1.83 23.09 -5.18
N GLU A 196 2.65 23.97 -4.60
CA GLU A 196 2.55 25.44 -4.70
C GLU A 196 3.42 26.01 -5.84
N ASP A 197 4.52 25.34 -6.22
CA ASP A 197 5.33 25.72 -7.39
C ASP A 197 4.69 25.28 -8.72
N ILE A 198 3.59 24.53 -8.63
CA ILE A 198 2.73 24.14 -9.73
C ILE A 198 1.34 24.68 -9.40
N ASP A 199 0.91 25.70 -10.12
CA ASP A 199 -0.44 26.29 -10.10
C ASP A 199 -1.49 25.31 -9.53
N PRO A 200 -2.17 25.61 -8.40
CA PRO A 200 -3.03 24.66 -7.67
C PRO A 200 -4.04 23.92 -8.56
N GLU A 201 -4.52 24.59 -9.61
CA GLU A 201 -5.38 24.01 -10.64
C GLU A 201 -4.68 22.91 -11.46
N LYS A 202 -3.44 23.12 -11.92
CA LYS A 202 -2.66 22.12 -12.69
C LYS A 202 -2.26 20.92 -11.85
N SER A 203 -2.02 21.14 -10.56
CA SER A 203 -1.73 20.11 -9.58
C SER A 203 -2.94 19.21 -9.32
N LEU A 204 -4.11 19.82 -9.13
CA LEU A 204 -5.39 19.11 -9.06
C LEU A 204 -5.71 18.41 -10.37
N GLU A 205 -5.49 19.03 -11.52
CA GLU A 205 -5.66 18.43 -12.84
C GLU A 205 -4.73 17.23 -13.04
N LYS A 206 -3.46 17.27 -12.61
CA LYS A 206 -2.54 16.14 -12.75
C LYS A 206 -2.95 14.98 -11.83
N ILE A 207 -3.36 15.27 -10.60
CA ILE A 207 -3.89 14.27 -9.66
C ILE A 207 -5.22 13.72 -10.14
N GLU A 208 -6.13 14.55 -10.66
CA GLU A 208 -7.40 14.14 -11.25
C GLU A 208 -7.19 13.36 -12.55
N LYS A 209 -6.21 13.72 -13.38
CA LYS A 209 -5.83 12.98 -14.58
C LYS A 209 -5.25 11.61 -14.22
N LEU A 210 -4.41 11.53 -13.19
CA LEU A 210 -3.89 10.27 -12.67
C LEU A 210 -4.99 9.41 -12.02
N LYS A 211 -5.93 10.03 -11.29
CA LYS A 211 -7.14 9.36 -10.79
C LYS A 211 -8.04 8.89 -11.93
N THR A 212 -8.21 9.69 -12.98
CA THR A 212 -9.01 9.37 -14.17
C THR A 212 -8.35 8.24 -14.96
N GLN A 213 -7.02 8.24 -15.10
CA GLN A 213 -6.27 7.14 -15.72
C GLN A 213 -6.39 5.85 -14.90
N HIS A 214 -6.14 5.91 -13.59
CA HIS A 214 -6.30 4.76 -12.70
C HIS A 214 -7.73 4.19 -12.76
N ASN A 215 -8.74 5.05 -12.78
CA ASN A 215 -10.15 4.64 -12.90
C ASN A 215 -10.49 4.12 -14.31
N ALA A 216 -9.87 4.65 -15.37
CA ALA A 216 -10.06 4.20 -16.75
C ALA A 216 -9.39 2.85 -17.01
N GLU A 217 -8.21 2.61 -16.44
CA GLU A 217 -7.48 1.32 -16.51
C GLU A 217 -8.23 0.21 -15.76
N ILE A 218 -8.85 0.54 -14.61
CA ILE A 218 -9.80 -0.36 -13.94
C ILE A 218 -10.99 -0.70 -14.86
N LEU A 219 -11.49 0.27 -15.63
CA LEU A 219 -12.58 0.11 -16.60
C LEU A 219 -12.18 -0.74 -17.83
N GLU A 220 -10.93 -0.60 -18.28
CA GLU A 220 -10.38 -1.34 -19.43
C GLU A 220 -10.11 -2.82 -19.07
N MET A 221 -9.63 -3.07 -17.85
CA MET A 221 -9.49 -4.43 -17.29
C MET A 221 -10.84 -5.15 -17.10
N LEU A 222 -11.97 -4.41 -17.12
CA LEU A 222 -13.31 -4.96 -16.88
C LEU A 222 -13.97 -5.60 -18.12
N GLY A 223 -13.39 -5.47 -19.31
CA GLY A 223 -13.76 -6.21 -20.52
C GLY A 223 -15.25 -6.16 -20.89
N ASP A 224 -15.56 -5.22 -21.79
CA ASP A 224 -16.84 -4.92 -22.47
C ASP A 224 -17.89 -4.12 -21.69
N ILE A 225 -17.84 -2.80 -21.87
CA ILE A 225 -19.04 -1.95 -21.98
C ILE A 225 -18.91 -1.19 -23.32
N PRO A 226 -19.96 -1.15 -24.17
CA PRO A 226 -19.86 -0.66 -25.54
C PRO A 226 -19.63 0.85 -25.61
N ASP A 227 -18.82 1.25 -26.59
CA ASP A 227 -18.53 2.62 -27.06
C ASP A 227 -18.03 3.64 -26.02
N ALA A 228 -16.73 3.97 -26.16
CA ALA A 228 -15.99 4.97 -25.40
C ALA A 228 -16.54 6.42 -25.50
N ASP A 229 -17.54 6.66 -26.35
CA ASP A 229 -18.17 7.97 -26.59
C ASP A 229 -19.59 8.14 -26.00
N ALA A 230 -20.19 7.11 -25.41
CA ALA A 230 -21.46 7.26 -24.70
C ALA A 230 -21.22 7.87 -23.30
N ARG A 231 -21.82 9.03 -23.00
CA ARG A 231 -21.86 9.55 -21.62
C ARG A 231 -22.50 8.48 -20.73
N PRO A 232 -21.83 7.98 -19.66
CA PRO A 232 -22.51 7.16 -18.69
C PRO A 232 -23.62 8.01 -18.07
N PRO A 233 -24.87 7.52 -18.04
CA PRO A 233 -26.00 8.30 -17.54
C PRO A 233 -25.75 8.85 -16.12
N ASP A 234 -26.20 10.07 -15.83
CA ASP A 234 -26.22 10.70 -14.49
C ASP A 234 -27.04 9.87 -13.46
N THR A 235 -27.60 8.76 -13.90
CA THR A 235 -28.44 7.84 -13.15
C THR A 235 -27.69 6.62 -12.64
N THR A 236 -26.41 6.43 -12.98
CA THR A 236 -25.63 5.23 -12.60
C THR A 236 -24.64 5.51 -11.47
N LEU A 237 -24.72 4.70 -10.42
CA LEU A 237 -23.78 4.67 -9.30
C LEU A 237 -22.85 3.47 -9.39
N PHE A 238 -21.59 3.68 -9.04
CA PHE A 238 -20.60 2.66 -8.77
C PHE A 238 -20.57 2.34 -7.28
N ILE A 239 -20.47 1.06 -6.93
CA ILE A 239 -20.40 0.59 -5.55
C ILE A 239 -19.21 -0.32 -5.40
N CYS A 240 -18.38 -0.05 -4.38
CA CYS A 240 -17.23 -0.86 -4.04
C CYS A 240 -17.24 -1.32 -2.58
N LYS A 241 -16.35 -2.27 -2.27
CA LYS A 241 -16.24 -2.94 -0.96
C LYS A 241 -17.49 -3.73 -0.57
N LEU A 242 -18.15 -4.34 -1.55
CA LEU A 242 -19.27 -5.25 -1.29
C LEU A 242 -18.78 -6.52 -0.56
N HIS A 243 -19.69 -7.21 0.10
CA HIS A 243 -19.36 -8.52 0.65
C HIS A 243 -19.30 -9.54 -0.50
N PRO A 244 -18.39 -10.53 -0.50
CA PRO A 244 -18.29 -11.52 -1.60
C PRO A 244 -19.56 -12.36 -1.80
N ARG A 245 -20.44 -12.39 -0.79
CA ARG A 245 -21.76 -13.05 -0.84
C ARG A 245 -22.90 -12.11 -1.22
N THR A 246 -22.65 -10.81 -1.37
CA THR A 246 -23.68 -9.87 -1.79
C THR A 246 -24.09 -10.20 -3.22
N THR A 247 -25.40 -10.28 -3.45
CA THR A 247 -26.01 -10.60 -4.75
C THR A 247 -26.63 -9.36 -5.39
N GLU A 248 -26.85 -9.42 -6.70
CA GLU A 248 -27.51 -8.34 -7.46
C GLU A 248 -28.91 -8.07 -6.91
N ASP A 249 -29.65 -9.12 -6.55
CA ASP A 249 -30.96 -9.01 -5.90
C ASP A 249 -30.88 -8.31 -4.55
N GLY A 250 -29.87 -8.63 -3.74
CA GLY A 250 -29.63 -7.98 -2.45
C GLY A 250 -29.39 -6.48 -2.61
N LEU A 251 -28.58 -6.10 -3.59
CA LEU A 251 -28.35 -4.69 -3.91
C LEU A 251 -29.59 -4.00 -4.45
N ARG A 252 -30.35 -4.65 -5.34
CA ARG A 252 -31.61 -4.11 -5.84
C ARG A 252 -32.60 -3.84 -4.70
N ILE A 253 -32.69 -4.73 -3.73
CA ILE A 253 -33.55 -4.54 -2.54
C ILE A 253 -33.08 -3.36 -1.69
N VAL A 254 -31.77 -3.25 -1.44
CA VAL A 254 -31.22 -2.15 -0.63
C VAL A 254 -31.44 -0.80 -1.32
N PHE A 255 -31.17 -0.72 -2.62
CA PHE A 255 -31.16 0.53 -3.37
C PHE A 255 -32.54 0.94 -3.92
N SER A 256 -33.49 0.02 -4.03
CA SER A 256 -34.89 0.35 -4.39
C SER A 256 -35.58 1.29 -3.39
N LYS A 257 -35.05 1.42 -2.17
CA LYS A 257 -35.53 2.39 -1.17
C LYS A 257 -35.33 3.85 -1.57
N PHE A 258 -34.43 4.12 -2.52
CA PHE A 258 -34.07 5.47 -2.94
C PHE A 258 -34.65 5.84 -4.31
N GLY A 259 -35.20 4.87 -5.04
CA GLY A 259 -35.77 5.08 -6.36
C GLY A 259 -35.98 3.78 -7.15
N THR A 260 -36.37 3.93 -8.41
CA THR A 260 -36.61 2.78 -9.29
C THR A 260 -35.28 2.34 -9.91
N VAL A 261 -34.75 1.20 -9.43
CA VAL A 261 -33.50 0.62 -9.95
C VAL A 261 -33.80 -0.10 -11.28
N THR A 262 -33.25 0.41 -12.38
CA THR A 262 -33.41 -0.16 -13.72
C THR A 262 -32.46 -1.34 -13.92
N ARG A 263 -31.18 -1.18 -13.55
CA ARG A 263 -30.14 -2.19 -13.74
C ARG A 263 -29.23 -2.33 -12.51
N VAL A 264 -28.83 -3.55 -12.21
CA VAL A 264 -27.79 -3.85 -11.22
C VAL A 264 -26.84 -4.85 -11.84
N ASP A 265 -25.57 -4.49 -11.95
CA ASP A 265 -24.53 -5.37 -12.46
C ASP A 265 -23.51 -5.61 -11.36
N LEU A 266 -23.33 -6.86 -10.92
CA LEU A 266 -22.22 -7.22 -10.05
C LEU A 266 -21.05 -7.73 -10.88
N LEU A 267 -19.89 -7.16 -10.62
CA LEU A 267 -18.66 -7.56 -11.28
C LEU A 267 -18.19 -8.87 -10.66
N LYS A 268 -18.01 -9.87 -11.52
CA LYS A 268 -17.54 -11.21 -11.16
C LYS A 268 -16.33 -11.55 -12.02
N ASP A 269 -15.40 -12.28 -11.44
CA ASP A 269 -14.26 -12.82 -12.15
C ASP A 269 -14.75 -13.83 -13.22
N LYS A 270 -14.40 -13.58 -14.49
CA LYS A 270 -14.83 -14.38 -15.65
C LYS A 270 -14.34 -15.84 -15.58
N LYS A 271 -13.28 -16.13 -14.83
CA LYS A 271 -12.72 -17.49 -14.71
C LYS A 271 -13.27 -18.25 -13.52
N THR A 272 -13.48 -17.58 -12.39
CA THR A 272 -13.87 -18.22 -11.12
C THR A 272 -15.34 -18.02 -10.75
N GLY A 273 -16.04 -17.09 -11.42
CA GLY A 273 -17.42 -16.71 -11.13
C GLY A 273 -17.60 -15.97 -9.80
N GLN A 274 -16.51 -15.71 -9.07
CA GLN A 274 -16.57 -15.07 -7.76
C GLN A 274 -16.76 -13.55 -7.89
N SER A 275 -17.52 -12.96 -6.97
CA SER A 275 -17.72 -11.51 -6.96
C SER A 275 -16.39 -10.80 -6.69
N LEU A 276 -16.07 -9.84 -7.55
CA LEU A 276 -14.95 -8.92 -7.36
C LEU A 276 -15.24 -7.87 -6.28
N CYS A 277 -16.41 -7.95 -5.62
CA CYS A 277 -16.87 -7.02 -4.58
C CYS A 277 -17.11 -5.59 -5.09
N TYR A 278 -17.40 -5.46 -6.39
CA TYR A 278 -17.79 -4.23 -7.08
C TYR A 278 -19.12 -4.43 -7.83
N GLY A 279 -19.86 -3.34 -8.03
CA GLY A 279 -21.09 -3.37 -8.80
C GLY A 279 -21.53 -1.99 -9.27
N PHE A 280 -22.43 -1.98 -10.25
CA PHE A 280 -23.08 -0.79 -10.77
C PHE A 280 -24.58 -0.86 -10.50
N ILE A 281 -25.17 0.28 -10.15
CA ILE A 281 -26.60 0.43 -9.95
C ILE A 281 -27.09 1.60 -10.79
N GLU A 282 -27.97 1.32 -11.73
CA GLU A 282 -28.63 2.31 -12.56
C GLU A 282 -30.03 2.59 -12.02
N PHE A 283 -30.35 3.87 -11.90
CA PHE A 283 -31.67 4.36 -11.52
C PHE A 283 -32.43 4.89 -12.73
N SER A 284 -33.74 5.00 -12.59
CA SER A 284 -34.57 5.64 -13.62
C SER A 284 -34.38 7.17 -13.69
N LYS A 285 -33.97 7.81 -12.59
CA LYS A 285 -33.81 9.28 -12.50
C LYS A 285 -32.53 9.66 -11.78
N ALA A 286 -31.90 10.75 -12.22
CA ALA A 286 -30.64 11.24 -11.63
C ALA A 286 -30.80 11.69 -10.17
N VAL A 287 -31.95 12.28 -9.84
CA VAL A 287 -32.29 12.70 -8.46
C VAL A 287 -32.35 11.52 -7.50
N GLU A 288 -32.77 10.34 -7.98
CA GLU A 288 -32.83 9.11 -7.18
C GLU A 288 -31.41 8.59 -6.90
N ALA A 289 -30.53 8.61 -7.90
CA ALA A 289 -29.13 8.27 -7.76
C ALA A 289 -28.41 9.21 -6.78
N GLU A 290 -28.66 10.52 -6.81
CA GLU A 290 -28.06 11.48 -5.87
C GLU A 290 -28.53 11.27 -4.43
N ASN A 291 -29.81 10.98 -4.24
CA ASN A 291 -30.35 10.63 -2.93
C ASN A 291 -29.77 9.33 -2.39
N ALA A 292 -29.61 8.31 -3.25
CA ALA A 292 -28.96 7.06 -2.91
C ALA A 292 -27.49 7.28 -2.53
N TYR A 293 -26.73 8.04 -3.33
CA TYR A 293 -25.33 8.38 -3.05
C TYR A 293 -25.16 9.03 -1.67
N LYS A 294 -25.92 10.09 -1.37
CA LYS A 294 -25.81 10.82 -0.10
C LYS A 294 -26.11 9.95 1.11
N LYS A 295 -27.05 9.01 1.00
CA LYS A 295 -27.50 8.18 2.12
C LYS A 295 -26.74 6.86 2.26
N MET A 296 -26.23 6.32 1.15
CA MET A 296 -25.54 5.03 1.12
C MET A 296 -24.02 5.15 1.17
N GLN A 297 -23.48 6.37 1.10
CA GLN A 297 -22.05 6.57 1.26
C GLN A 297 -21.59 6.11 2.64
N ARG A 298 -20.70 5.11 2.68
CA ARG A 298 -20.21 4.43 3.91
C ARG A 298 -21.31 3.69 4.70
N ALA A 299 -22.41 3.32 4.06
CA ALA A 299 -23.43 2.48 4.70
C ALA A 299 -22.93 1.03 4.88
N VAL A 300 -23.53 0.30 5.83
CA VAL A 300 -23.21 -1.12 6.06
C VAL A 300 -24.19 -2.00 5.28
N ILE A 301 -23.67 -2.81 4.35
CA ILE A 301 -24.40 -3.86 3.63
C ILE A 301 -23.71 -5.20 3.92
N ASP A 302 -24.47 -6.21 4.33
CA ASP A 302 -23.95 -7.55 4.64
C ASP A 302 -22.72 -7.54 5.58
N ASN A 303 -22.78 -6.72 6.64
CA ASN A 303 -21.71 -6.49 7.61
C ASN A 303 -20.42 -5.86 7.04
N ARG A 304 -20.49 -5.21 5.88
CA ARG A 304 -19.37 -4.48 5.27
C ARG A 304 -19.73 -3.03 4.97
N ILE A 305 -18.82 -2.12 5.25
CA ILE A 305 -18.96 -0.71 4.88
C ILE A 305 -18.72 -0.59 3.37
N VAL A 306 -19.75 -0.21 2.64
CA VAL A 306 -19.70 0.01 1.19
C VAL A 306 -19.37 1.46 0.87
N LEU A 307 -18.75 1.69 -0.26
CA LEU A 307 -18.50 3.02 -0.79
C LEU A 307 -19.30 3.17 -2.08
N VAL A 308 -19.95 4.31 -2.24
CA VAL A 308 -20.81 4.62 -3.39
C VAL A 308 -20.23 5.85 -4.06
N ASP A 309 -20.11 5.82 -5.39
CA ASP A 309 -19.63 6.93 -6.20
C ASP A 309 -20.44 7.07 -7.49
N PHE A 310 -20.43 8.24 -8.12
CA PHE A 310 -21.06 8.42 -9.43
C PHE A 310 -20.13 7.94 -10.55
N CYS A 311 -20.69 7.25 -11.55
CA CYS A 311 -19.91 6.87 -12.74
C CYS A 311 -19.38 8.08 -13.52
N GLN A 312 -19.97 9.27 -13.34
CA GLN A 312 -19.52 10.51 -13.97
C GLN A 312 -18.38 11.21 -13.24
N SER A 313 -18.25 11.01 -11.92
CA SER A 313 -17.10 11.49 -11.14
C SER A 313 -15.80 10.76 -11.49
N LEU A 314 -15.87 9.80 -12.42
CA LEU A 314 -14.75 9.12 -13.05
C LEU A 314 -14.19 9.88 -14.28
N ARG A 315 -14.83 10.96 -14.75
CA ARG A 315 -14.28 11.89 -15.74
C ARG A 315 -14.15 13.28 -15.10
N GLY A 316 -12.93 13.81 -15.04
CA GLY A 316 -12.64 15.16 -14.53
C GLY A 316 -13.47 16.27 -15.21
N PRO A 317 -13.49 17.48 -14.64
CA PRO A 317 -14.38 18.56 -15.08
C PRO A 317 -14.12 18.94 -16.54
N GLN A 318 -15.18 19.02 -17.34
CA GLN A 318 -15.11 19.56 -18.70
C GLN A 318 -15.09 21.10 -18.65
N SER A 319 -14.14 21.72 -19.34
CA SER A 319 -14.15 23.16 -19.57
C SER A 319 -15.44 23.55 -20.29
N LYS A 320 -16.18 24.50 -19.72
CA LYS A 320 -17.21 25.21 -20.46
C LYS A 320 -16.51 26.08 -21.49
N LYS A 321 -16.94 25.95 -22.75
CA LYS A 321 -16.48 26.74 -23.90
C LYS A 321 -16.48 28.24 -23.62
#